data_AF-A0A7V7V2K8-F1
#
_entry.id   AF-A0A7V7V2K8-F1
#
_cell.length_a   1.000
_cell.length_b   1.000
_cell.length_c   1.000
_cell.angle_alpha   90.00
_cell.angle_beta   90.00
_cell.angle_gamma   90.00
#
_symmetry.space_group_name_H-M   'P 1'
#
loop_
_entity.id
_entity.type
_entity.pdbx_description
1 polymer ?
#
loop_
_entity_poly.entity_id
_entity_poly.type
_entity_poly.pdbx_seq_one_letter_code
_entity_poly.pdbx_strand_id
1 'polypeptide(L)'
;MDANDLYYAVWAEKDGWLNLGGEQWVKNNPSYVKFSKKSNVDFSIVGKRVVSKVDNLRFYESPSWHDKDVAGSVGGGLGFTIDAKIIVNGSYQYKVHNSHWQVFYITASDTYVNVR
;
A
#
# COMPACT_ATOMS: atom_id res chain seq x y z
N MET A 1 5.82 -17.85 9.04
CA MET A 1 4.49 -17.65 9.65
C MET A 1 4.60 -18.40 10.96
N ASP A 2 4.80 -17.66 12.04
CA ASP A 2 5.37 -18.20 13.26
C ASP A 2 4.28 -18.09 14.33
N ALA A 3 4.12 -19.13 15.14
CA ALA A 3 2.93 -19.39 15.95
C ALA A 3 2.67 -18.42 17.13
N ASN A 4 3.31 -17.24 17.17
CA ASN A 4 3.31 -16.34 18.33
C ASN A 4 2.89 -14.89 18.03
N ASP A 5 2.50 -14.55 16.79
CA ASP A 5 1.94 -13.23 16.52
C ASP A 5 0.46 -13.18 16.95
N LEU A 6 0.18 -12.52 18.08
CA LEU A 6 -1.17 -12.23 18.53
C LEU A 6 -1.73 -11.03 17.75
N TYR A 7 -2.67 -11.29 16.85
CA TYR A 7 -3.39 -10.27 16.09
C TYR A 7 -4.64 -9.82 16.86
N TYR A 8 -4.77 -8.52 17.11
CA TYR A 8 -5.94 -7.91 17.74
C TYR A 8 -6.69 -7.03 16.75
N ALA A 9 -8.02 -7.08 16.80
CA ALA A 9 -8.86 -6.13 16.08
C ALA A 9 -8.78 -4.76 16.77
N VAL A 10 -8.58 -3.70 15.99
CA VAL A 10 -8.62 -2.32 16.49
C VAL A 10 -9.96 -1.71 16.10
N TRP A 11 -10.72 -1.26 17.10
CA TRP A 11 -12.09 -0.78 16.94
C TRP A 11 -12.19 0.74 16.82
N ALA A 12 -11.24 1.48 17.38
CA ALA A 12 -11.20 2.94 17.33
C ALA A 12 -9.77 3.46 17.48
N GLU A 13 -9.56 4.69 17.02
CA GLU A 13 -8.33 5.45 17.20
C GLU A 13 -8.70 6.83 17.78
N LYS A 14 -8.03 7.25 18.86
CA LYS A 14 -8.27 8.55 19.49
C LYS A 14 -7.01 9.07 20.16
N ASP A 15 -6.58 10.29 19.83
CA ASP A 15 -5.45 10.98 20.48
C ASP A 15 -4.17 10.13 20.60
N GLY A 16 -3.87 9.32 19.57
CA GLY A 16 -2.71 8.42 19.55
C GLY A 16 -2.90 7.09 20.27
N TRP A 17 -4.13 6.74 20.66
CA TRP A 17 -4.49 5.46 21.29
C TRP A 17 -5.33 4.59 20.36
N LEU A 18 -5.17 3.27 20.45
CA LEU A 18 -5.88 2.24 19.69
C LEU A 18 -6.78 1.44 20.65
N ASN A 19 -8.08 1.34 20.35
CA ASN A 19 -9.02 0.56 21.15
C ASN A 19 -9.02 -0.91 20.71
N LEU A 20 -8.84 -1.84 21.65
CA LEU A 20 -8.82 -3.28 21.40
C LEU A 20 -10.15 -3.99 21.77
N GLY A 21 -11.14 -3.22 22.23
CA GLY A 21 -12.46 -3.69 22.66
C GLY A 21 -12.83 -3.12 24.04
N GLY A 22 -14.11 -2.75 24.22
CA GLY A 22 -14.59 -2.17 25.48
C GLY A 22 -13.78 -0.93 25.91
N GLU A 23 -13.35 -0.90 27.16
CA GLU A 23 -12.55 0.19 27.74
C GLU A 23 -11.03 -0.01 27.58
N GLN A 24 -10.59 -0.99 26.78
CA GLN A 24 -9.17 -1.29 26.59
C GLN A 24 -8.55 -0.43 25.49
N TRP A 25 -7.53 0.35 25.85
CA TRP A 25 -6.78 1.22 24.95
C TRP A 25 -5.27 0.99 25.08
N VAL A 26 -4.56 0.97 23.95
CA VAL A 26 -3.09 0.88 23.89
C VAL A 26 -2.51 2.07 23.14
N LYS A 27 -1.37 2.60 23.58
CA LYS A 27 -0.71 3.73 22.90
C LYS A 27 -0.10 3.26 21.57
N ASN A 28 -0.33 4.01 20.50
CA ASN A 28 0.24 3.72 19.19
C ASN A 28 1.73 4.10 19.13
N ASN A 29 2.58 3.27 19.74
CA ASN A 29 4.03 3.45 19.74
C ASN A 29 4.72 2.35 18.91
N PRO A 30 5.47 2.70 17.84
CA PRO A 30 6.11 1.73 16.97
C PRO A 30 7.20 0.88 17.65
N SER A 31 7.66 1.24 18.85
CA SER A 31 8.63 0.41 19.59
C SER A 31 8.04 -0.91 20.12
N TYR A 32 6.71 -1.03 20.21
CA TYR A 32 6.04 -2.25 20.68
C TYR A 32 4.69 -2.55 20.01
N VAL A 33 4.15 -1.64 19.18
CA VAL A 33 2.94 -1.87 18.39
C VAL A 33 3.28 -1.86 16.90
N LYS A 34 2.92 -2.93 16.20
CA LYS A 34 2.85 -2.95 14.73
C LYS A 34 1.40 -2.82 14.30
N PHE A 35 0.91 -1.58 14.20
CA PHE A 35 -0.46 -1.32 13.78
C PHE A 35 -0.56 -1.29 12.25
N SER A 36 -1.24 -2.28 11.68
CA SER A 36 -1.58 -2.30 10.26
C SER A 36 -3.05 -1.95 10.11
N LYS A 37 -3.34 -0.68 9.82
CA LYS A 37 -4.69 -0.29 9.43
C LYS A 37 -4.95 -0.90 8.07
N LYS A 38 -5.86 -1.86 8.00
CA LYS A 38 -6.52 -2.22 6.73
C LYS A 38 -7.22 -0.94 6.29
N SER A 39 -6.60 -0.18 5.40
CA SER A 39 -7.11 1.11 5.02
C SER A 39 -8.49 0.91 4.40
N ASN A 40 -9.51 1.62 4.91
CA ASN A 40 -10.77 1.84 4.17
C ASN A 40 -10.53 2.56 2.84
N VAL A 41 -9.29 2.99 2.58
CA VAL A 41 -8.79 3.33 1.25
C VAL A 41 -8.78 2.05 0.41
N ASP A 42 -9.94 1.81 -0.21
CA ASP A 42 -10.08 1.30 -1.56
C ASP A 42 -10.20 -0.22 -1.81
N PHE A 43 -11.16 -0.91 -1.18
CA PHE A 43 -11.86 -1.97 -1.95
C PHE A 43 -12.39 -1.39 -3.27
N SER A 44 -12.73 -0.09 -3.30
CA SER A 44 -13.17 0.63 -4.48
C SER A 44 -12.14 0.69 -5.61
N ILE A 45 -10.83 0.49 -5.35
CA ILE A 45 -9.79 0.52 -6.39
C ILE A 45 -9.24 -0.85 -6.71
N VAL A 46 -9.44 -1.86 -5.88
CA VAL A 46 -9.00 -3.22 -6.22
C VAL A 46 -9.69 -3.63 -7.51
N GLY A 47 -8.92 -4.10 -8.49
CA GLY A 47 -9.39 -4.42 -9.83
C GLY A 47 -9.50 -3.21 -10.78
N LYS A 48 -9.39 -1.97 -10.29
CA LYS A 48 -9.24 -0.79 -11.15
C LYS A 48 -7.85 -0.72 -11.76
N ARG A 49 -7.71 0.10 -12.79
CA ARG A 49 -6.44 0.30 -13.49
C ARG A 49 -5.75 1.57 -13.00
N VAL A 50 -4.53 1.45 -12.49
CA VAL A 50 -3.65 2.60 -12.32
C VAL A 50 -2.99 2.91 -13.67
N VAL A 51 -3.03 4.16 -14.09
CA VAL A 51 -2.55 4.62 -15.40
C VAL A 51 -1.53 5.75 -15.20
N SER A 52 -0.37 5.62 -15.82
CA SER A 52 0.68 6.66 -15.78
C SER A 52 0.23 7.92 -16.51
N LYS A 53 0.50 9.09 -15.92
CA LYS A 53 0.35 10.41 -16.56
C LYS A 53 1.61 10.82 -17.33
N VAL A 54 2.75 10.20 -17.02
CA VAL A 54 4.07 10.60 -17.53
C VAL A 54 4.74 9.42 -18.21
N ASP A 55 5.67 9.72 -19.11
CA ASP A 55 6.56 8.70 -19.66
C ASP A 55 7.66 8.30 -18.68
N ASN A 56 8.18 7.08 -18.85
CA ASN A 56 9.27 6.52 -18.05
C ASN A 56 8.98 6.50 -16.53
N LEU A 57 7.72 6.33 -16.12
CA LEU A 57 7.37 6.18 -14.71
C LEU A 57 7.88 4.84 -14.18
N ARG A 58 8.72 4.85 -13.14
CA ARG A 58 9.31 3.63 -12.58
C ARG A 58 8.28 2.77 -11.86
N PHE A 59 8.43 1.46 -11.99
CA PHE A 59 7.79 0.46 -11.15
C PHE A 59 8.83 -0.53 -10.62
N TYR A 60 8.50 -1.21 -9.53
CA TYR A 60 9.46 -1.91 -8.67
C TYR A 60 9.09 -3.38 -8.47
N GLU A 61 10.09 -4.25 -8.31
CA GLU A 61 9.93 -5.68 -7.98
C GLU A 61 9.51 -5.90 -6.52
N SER A 62 9.85 -4.96 -5.64
CA SER A 62 9.58 -5.02 -4.20
C SER A 62 8.99 -3.70 -3.70
N PRO A 63 8.28 -3.69 -2.54
CA PRO A 63 7.73 -2.46 -1.97
C PRO A 63 8.86 -1.56 -1.45
N SER A 64 9.43 -0.78 -2.36
CA SER A 64 10.67 -0.02 -2.18
C SER A 64 10.69 1.20 -3.09
N TRP A 65 11.58 2.15 -2.77
CA TRP A 65 11.88 3.31 -3.61
C TRP A 65 13.33 3.33 -4.12
N HIS A 66 14.11 2.30 -3.79
CA HIS A 66 15.53 2.24 -4.14
C HIS A 66 15.75 1.84 -5.60
N ASP A 67 16.79 2.38 -6.23
CA ASP A 67 17.13 2.09 -7.64
C ASP A 67 17.37 0.60 -7.90
N LYS A 68 17.95 -0.12 -6.94
CA LYS A 68 18.21 -1.57 -7.04
C LYS A 68 16.95 -2.42 -7.20
N ASP A 69 15.79 -1.88 -6.81
CA ASP A 69 14.51 -2.60 -6.81
C ASP A 69 13.65 -2.21 -8.01
N VAL A 70 14.14 -1.36 -8.92
CA VAL A 70 13.42 -0.97 -10.14
C VAL A 70 13.31 -2.17 -11.08
N ALA A 71 12.07 -2.56 -11.39
CA ALA A 71 11.77 -3.61 -12.35
C ALA A 71 11.75 -3.08 -13.80
N GLY A 72 11.38 -1.81 -13.96
CA GLY A 72 11.28 -1.18 -15.26
C GLY A 72 10.60 0.19 -15.22
N SER A 73 10.12 0.64 -16.37
CA SER A 73 9.33 1.87 -16.48
C SER A 73 8.12 1.70 -17.40
N VAL A 74 7.08 2.47 -17.13
CA VAL A 74 5.81 2.46 -17.87
C VAL A 74 5.59 3.82 -18.55
N GLY A 75 5.17 3.79 -19.81
CA GLY A 75 4.85 4.99 -20.59
C GLY A 75 3.52 5.63 -20.20
N GLY A 76 3.32 6.89 -20.61
CA GLY A 76 2.07 7.62 -20.39
C GLY A 76 0.87 6.89 -21.01
N GLY A 77 -0.26 6.84 -20.29
CA GLY A 77 -1.47 6.12 -20.72
C GLY A 77 -1.43 4.60 -20.53
N LEU A 78 -0.26 4.02 -20.25
CA LEU A 78 -0.10 2.63 -19.88
C LEU A 78 -0.23 2.43 -18.37
N GLY A 79 -0.42 1.19 -17.93
CA GLY A 79 -0.90 0.94 -16.57
C GLY A 79 -1.17 -0.52 -16.24
N PHE A 80 -1.48 -0.74 -14.96
CA PHE A 80 -1.59 -2.06 -14.32
C PHE A 80 -2.89 -2.17 -13.54
N THR A 81 -3.33 -3.40 -13.25
CA THR A 81 -4.47 -3.65 -12.36
C THR A 81 -4.02 -3.55 -10.91
N ILE A 82 -4.79 -2.87 -10.06
CA ILE A 82 -4.46 -2.66 -8.66
C ILE A 82 -4.95 -3.84 -7.81
N ASP A 83 -4.04 -4.40 -7.00
CA ASP A 83 -4.34 -5.44 -6.00
C ASP A 83 -4.54 -4.86 -4.61
N ALA A 84 -3.75 -3.82 -4.28
CA ALA A 84 -3.79 -3.17 -2.97
C ALA A 84 -3.11 -1.80 -3.02
N LYS A 85 -3.42 -0.96 -2.03
CA LYS A 85 -2.66 0.24 -1.69
C LYS A 85 -1.88 -0.01 -0.39
N ILE A 86 -0.58 0.26 -0.40
CA ILE A 86 0.34 0.02 0.72
C ILE A 86 1.14 1.28 1.04
N ILE A 87 1.64 1.39 2.27
CA ILE A 87 2.56 2.45 2.69
C ILE A 87 4.00 1.92 2.73
N VAL A 88 4.93 2.63 2.10
CA VAL A 88 6.35 2.30 2.00
C VAL A 88 7.15 3.55 2.37
N ASN A 89 7.89 3.49 3.48
CA ASN A 89 8.69 4.62 4.01
C ASN A 89 7.91 5.95 4.06
N GLY A 90 6.65 5.91 4.50
CA GLY A 90 5.80 7.09 4.65
C GLY A 90 5.06 7.56 3.38
N SER A 91 5.32 6.96 2.22
CA SER A 91 4.62 7.27 0.96
C SER A 91 3.81 6.08 0.45
N TYR A 92 2.71 6.33 -0.28
CA TYR A 92 1.86 5.26 -0.78
C TYR A 92 2.35 4.67 -2.11
N GLN A 93 2.26 3.35 -2.23
CA GLN A 93 2.38 2.59 -3.48
C GLN A 93 1.11 1.79 -3.73
N TYR A 94 0.85 1.46 -4.99
CA TYR A 94 -0.05 0.39 -5.36
C TYR A 94 0.75 -0.89 -5.58
N LYS A 95 0.30 -1.99 -4.96
CA LYS A 95 0.62 -3.34 -5.43
C LYS A 95 -0.24 -3.59 -6.66
N VAL A 96 0.37 -3.98 -7.75
CA VAL A 96 -0.30 -4.12 -9.04
C VAL A 96 0.10 -5.40 -9.74
N HIS A 97 -0.69 -5.85 -10.71
CA HIS A 97 -0.28 -6.90 -11.65
C HIS A 97 -0.49 -6.51 -13.11
N ASN A 98 0.34 -7.08 -13.99
CA ASN A 98 0.17 -6.98 -15.45
C ASN A 98 -0.75 -8.10 -16.00
N SER A 99 -0.98 -8.13 -17.31
CA SER A 99 -1.81 -9.15 -17.98
C SER A 99 -1.28 -10.59 -17.85
N HIS A 100 -0.03 -10.77 -17.41
CA HIS A 100 0.61 -12.05 -17.14
C HIS A 100 0.64 -12.40 -15.65
N TRP A 101 -0.13 -11.70 -14.81
CA TRP A 101 -0.19 -11.88 -13.35
C TRP A 101 1.15 -11.65 -12.62
N GLN A 102 2.11 -11.00 -13.27
CA GLN A 102 3.35 -10.59 -12.60
C GLN A 102 3.07 -9.37 -11.73
N VAL A 103 3.54 -9.43 -10.48
CA VAL A 103 3.26 -8.44 -9.45
C VAL A 103 4.38 -7.42 -9.39
N PHE A 104 4.01 -6.15 -9.33
CA PHE A 104 4.92 -5.02 -9.18
C PHE A 104 4.37 -3.99 -8.19
N TYR A 105 5.17 -2.96 -7.93
CA TYR A 105 4.79 -1.83 -7.11
C TYR A 105 5.02 -0.52 -7.87
N ILE A 106 4.06 0.39 -7.79
CA ILE A 106 4.11 1.69 -8.49
C ILE A 106 3.61 2.79 -7.56
N THR A 107 4.06 4.03 -7.75
CA THR A 107 3.61 5.16 -6.94
C THR A 107 2.09 5.32 -6.95
N ALA A 108 1.52 5.63 -5.80
CA ALA A 108 0.11 5.99 -5.67
C ALA A 108 -0.13 7.51 -5.67
N SER A 109 0.91 8.30 -5.96
CA SER A 109 0.81 9.76 -6.03
C SER A 109 0.00 10.19 -7.26
N ASP A 110 -1.05 10.95 -7.02
CA ASP A 110 -1.92 11.53 -8.05
C ASP A 110 -1.15 12.47 -9.00
N THR A 111 0.01 13.00 -8.62
CA THR A 111 0.90 13.74 -9.52
C THR A 111 1.31 12.90 -10.73
N TYR A 112 1.54 11.60 -10.54
CA TYR A 112 2.11 10.72 -11.57
C TYR A 112 1.12 9.72 -12.14
N VAL A 113 0.04 9.39 -11.41
CA VAL A 113 -0.91 8.37 -11.83
C VAL A 113 -2.37 8.80 -11.67
N ASN A 114 -3.25 8.22 -12.48
CA ASN A 114 -4.70 8.23 -12.24
C ASN A 114 -5.19 6.80 -12.00
N VAL A 115 -6.27 6.64 -11.23
CA VAL A 115 -7.00 5.38 -11.13
C VAL A 115 -8.27 5.48 -11.96
N ARG A 116 -8.57 4.45 -12.77
CA ARG A 116 -9.78 4.36 -13.60
C ARG A 116 -10.46 3.02 -13.42
#